data_AF-A0A1B2JEE3-F1
#
_entry.id   AF-A0A1B2JEE3-F1
#
_cell.length_a   1.000
_cell.length_b   1.000
_cell.length_c   1.000
_cell.angle_alpha   90.00
_cell.angle_beta   90.00
_cell.angle_gamma   90.00
#
_symmetry.space_group_name_H-M   'P 1'
#
loop_
_entity.id
_entity.type
_entity.pdbx_description
1 polymer ?
#
loop_
_entity_poly.entity_id
_entity_poly.type
_entity_poly.pdbx_seq_one_letter_code
_entity_poly.pdbx_strand_id
1 'polypeptide(L)'
;MTVQEIDPKRARTPPVWDYGLNKQSTNSRPPSSQGSGLLLSEKFGHSVVPQPEVLQQVLYPTNEELKHKILTYRNYINSLIITNSNDSTQPSVLPDSEILENRPLLVITGPEYIKDGTQAKRCAQWIAAITGKRNYKVVGEMDGVLEEEITPLFSPLKSTDRKDLLVTMRTNLSEYGNGDNDQAIMSYEIQYGIPICRVLLTELAQYCPLVGELSDTLTPQYVSDLYCIGLLSHTYTESQLHRELASGVSYPVGFQVYGETENAFNHKLQSSIDAIYSTSQEHHFLSVTKLGSVAVIGTTGNSDTFLILKLNSDQQDSYLEDIASLVELLQEHIVEKFVKIGRPDIKIMLDIGSIDNEDTYKYKEKLLSQILANSSVSRYILGVIVDSGDSYLPETLDLEEESQSISGPPQRFDHRELRQSLFKNAGKTHEKLDRCFFANRLLQRLVELSQKRRSKNK
;
A
#
# COMPACT_ATOMS: atom_id res chain seq x y z
N MET A 1 -22.62 -54.39 -22.39
CA MET A 1 -22.71 -53.08 -23.06
C MET A 1 -24.15 -52.61 -22.94
N THR A 2 -24.38 -51.72 -21.99
CA THR A 2 -25.62 -50.96 -21.82
C THR A 2 -25.15 -49.55 -21.55
N VAL A 3 -25.40 -48.67 -22.52
CA VAL A 3 -25.08 -47.24 -22.45
C VAL A 3 -26.14 -46.62 -21.55
N GLN A 4 -25.76 -46.15 -20.37
CA GLN A 4 -26.63 -45.31 -19.54
C GLN A 4 -26.45 -43.84 -19.97
N GLU A 5 -27.59 -43.18 -20.18
CA GLU A 5 -27.72 -41.77 -20.55
C GLU A 5 -27.08 -40.84 -19.51
N ILE A 6 -26.43 -39.79 -20.01
CA ILE A 6 -25.71 -38.79 -19.23
C ILE A 6 -26.68 -37.67 -18.83
N ASP A 7 -26.86 -37.46 -17.53
CA ASP A 7 -27.56 -36.30 -16.95
C ASP A 7 -26.69 -35.03 -17.09
N PRO A 8 -27.15 -33.95 -17.77
CA PRO A 8 -26.34 -32.79 -18.08
C PRO A 8 -26.18 -31.78 -16.93
N LYS A 9 -26.63 -32.08 -15.69
CA LYS A 9 -26.58 -31.13 -14.56
C LYS A 9 -25.67 -31.48 -13.37
N ARG A 10 -24.68 -32.36 -13.53
CA ARG A 10 -23.62 -32.54 -12.51
C ARG A 10 -22.26 -32.09 -13.03
N ALA A 11 -21.82 -30.92 -12.57
CA ALA A 11 -20.43 -30.51 -12.64
C ALA A 11 -19.56 -31.60 -12.00
N ARG A 12 -18.60 -32.11 -12.77
CA ARG A 12 -17.66 -33.16 -12.35
C ARG A 12 -16.77 -32.59 -11.26
N THR A 13 -16.88 -33.10 -10.04
CA THR A 13 -15.84 -32.92 -9.02
C THR A 13 -14.54 -33.53 -9.55
N PRO A 14 -13.39 -32.86 -9.38
CA PRO A 14 -12.10 -33.46 -9.71
C PRO A 14 -11.86 -34.72 -8.86
N PRO A 15 -11.04 -35.68 -9.33
CA PRO A 15 -10.78 -36.92 -8.61
C PRO A 15 -10.28 -36.61 -7.20
N VAL A 16 -10.93 -37.22 -6.22
CA VAL A 16 -10.52 -37.17 -4.81
C VAL A 16 -9.21 -37.93 -4.69
N TRP A 17 -8.11 -37.20 -4.59
CA TRP A 17 -6.83 -37.76 -4.19
C TRP A 17 -6.84 -37.88 -2.66
N ASP A 18 -7.08 -39.10 -2.18
CA ASP A 18 -7.06 -39.43 -0.76
C ASP A 18 -5.60 -39.56 -0.29
N TYR A 19 -5.06 -38.47 0.25
CA TYR A 19 -3.81 -38.46 1.00
C TYR A 19 -4.09 -38.53 2.52
N GLY A 20 -4.89 -39.51 2.97
CA GLY A 20 -4.75 -40.12 4.29
C GLY A 20 -4.84 -39.21 5.54
N LEU A 21 -5.40 -38.02 5.43
CA LEU A 21 -5.57 -37.07 6.54
C LEU A 21 -6.91 -36.36 6.38
N ASN A 22 -8.00 -37.01 6.83
CA ASN A 22 -9.21 -36.35 7.34
C ASN A 22 -10.24 -37.42 7.77
N LYS A 23 -10.34 -37.70 9.08
CA LYS A 23 -11.60 -38.21 9.65
C LYS A 23 -12.56 -37.04 9.76
N GLN A 24 -13.72 -37.14 9.10
CA GLN A 24 -14.83 -36.20 9.25
C GLN A 24 -15.24 -36.08 10.73
N SER A 25 -15.42 -34.85 11.22
CA SER A 25 -15.94 -34.62 12.58
C SER A 25 -17.40 -35.04 12.65
N THR A 26 -17.69 -36.14 13.34
CA THR A 26 -19.04 -36.44 13.81
C THR A 26 -19.36 -35.53 15.00
N ASN A 27 -20.53 -34.88 14.98
CA ASN A 27 -21.04 -33.86 15.92
C ASN A 27 -21.28 -34.34 17.37
N SER A 28 -20.47 -35.26 17.90
CA SER A 28 -20.53 -35.71 19.28
C SER A 28 -19.20 -35.47 19.96
N ARG A 29 -19.18 -34.64 21.00
CA ARG A 29 -18.02 -34.43 21.87
C ARG A 29 -17.70 -35.75 22.58
N PRO A 30 -16.56 -36.44 22.33
CA PRO A 30 -16.25 -37.65 23.06
C PRO A 30 -15.85 -37.27 24.50
N PRO A 31 -16.08 -38.16 25.49
CA PRO A 31 -15.65 -37.91 26.85
C PRO A 31 -14.13 -37.82 26.89
N SER A 32 -13.59 -36.97 27.77
CA SER A 32 -12.16 -36.80 28.00
C SER A 32 -11.55 -38.10 28.54
N SER A 33 -11.19 -39.00 27.64
CA SER A 33 -10.38 -40.18 27.98
C SER A 33 -8.95 -39.71 28.18
N GLN A 34 -8.42 -40.04 29.34
CA GLN A 34 -7.05 -39.79 29.75
C GLN A 34 -6.08 -40.38 28.72
N GLY A 35 -5.39 -39.50 27.98
CA GLY A 35 -4.35 -39.92 27.03
C GLY A 35 -4.20 -38.91 25.90
N SER A 36 -3.00 -38.34 25.80
CA SER A 36 -2.54 -37.44 24.74
C SER A 36 -3.01 -35.98 24.81
N GLY A 37 -2.29 -35.20 25.60
CA GLY A 37 -2.03 -33.78 25.29
C GLY A 37 -0.99 -33.62 24.17
N LEU A 38 -0.99 -34.50 23.16
CA LEU A 38 -0.01 -34.49 22.07
C LEU A 38 -0.77 -34.37 20.75
N LEU A 39 -0.52 -33.25 20.06
CA LEU A 39 -0.96 -32.88 18.72
C LEU A 39 -2.29 -32.12 18.61
N LEU A 40 -2.15 -30.82 18.33
CA LEU A 40 -3.17 -29.94 17.75
C LEU A 40 -3.91 -30.55 16.54
N SER A 41 -3.29 -31.53 15.86
CA SER A 41 -3.80 -32.17 14.64
C SER A 41 -5.05 -33.01 14.84
N GLU A 42 -5.33 -33.50 16.04
CA GLU A 42 -6.52 -34.34 16.27
C GLU A 42 -7.80 -33.52 16.46
N LYS A 43 -7.68 -32.20 16.66
CA LYS A 43 -8.80 -31.32 16.99
C LYS A 43 -9.13 -30.28 15.92
N PHE A 44 -8.17 -29.95 15.04
CA PHE A 44 -8.32 -28.99 13.96
C PHE A 44 -7.69 -29.56 12.69
N GLY A 45 -8.41 -29.52 11.56
CA GLY A 45 -7.87 -29.92 10.27
C GLY A 45 -6.71 -29.00 9.86
N HIS A 46 -5.60 -29.57 9.42
CA HIS A 46 -4.49 -28.81 8.86
C HIS A 46 -4.60 -28.79 7.33
N SER A 47 -4.53 -27.60 6.74
CA SER A 47 -4.38 -27.44 5.30
C SER A 47 -2.92 -27.16 4.98
N VAL A 48 -2.37 -27.89 4.01
CA VAL A 48 -1.01 -27.67 3.53
C VAL A 48 -1.00 -26.43 2.64
N VAL A 49 -0.09 -25.50 2.92
CA VAL A 49 0.18 -24.33 2.07
C VAL A 49 1.48 -24.60 1.30
N PRO A 50 1.56 -24.24 0.00
CA PRO A 50 2.81 -24.37 -0.76
C PRO A 50 3.95 -23.62 -0.07
N GLN A 51 5.19 -24.11 -0.20
CA GLN A 51 6.37 -23.41 0.31
C GLN A 51 6.53 -22.06 -0.39
N PRO A 52 6.97 -20.99 0.31
CA PRO A 52 7.22 -19.70 -0.32
C PRO A 52 8.13 -19.79 -1.55
N GLU A 53 9.21 -20.56 -1.48
CA GLU A 53 10.15 -20.72 -2.58
C GLU A 53 9.50 -21.28 -3.85
N VAL A 54 8.60 -22.25 -3.72
CA VAL A 54 7.89 -22.84 -4.85
C VAL A 54 7.03 -21.78 -5.55
N LEU A 55 6.33 -20.95 -4.79
CA LEU A 55 5.56 -19.84 -5.36
C LEU A 55 6.46 -18.78 -6.01
N GLN A 56 7.59 -18.47 -5.40
CA GLN A 56 8.46 -17.36 -5.82
C GLN A 56 9.41 -17.71 -6.96
N GLN A 57 9.85 -18.95 -7.07
CA GLN A 57 10.87 -19.35 -8.05
C GLN A 57 10.31 -20.26 -9.16
N VAL A 58 9.23 -21.00 -8.88
CA VAL A 58 8.71 -22.01 -9.82
C VAL A 58 7.38 -21.59 -10.43
N LEU A 59 6.38 -21.27 -9.61
CA LEU A 59 5.02 -21.03 -10.10
C LEU A 59 4.82 -19.60 -10.62
N TYR A 60 5.25 -18.60 -9.84
CA TYR A 60 5.03 -17.17 -10.15
C TYR A 60 6.31 -16.37 -9.91
N PRO A 61 7.34 -16.57 -10.77
CA PRO A 61 8.61 -15.89 -10.63
C PRO A 61 8.54 -14.43 -11.06
N THR A 62 9.26 -13.59 -10.32
CA THR A 62 9.53 -12.20 -10.68
C THR A 62 10.66 -12.18 -11.71
N ASN A 63 10.44 -11.61 -12.90
CA ASN A 63 11.50 -11.48 -13.91
C ASN A 63 12.53 -10.39 -13.53
N GLU A 64 13.69 -10.40 -14.19
CA GLU A 64 14.79 -9.48 -13.85
C GLU A 64 14.45 -7.99 -14.07
N GLU A 65 13.64 -7.69 -15.09
CA GLU A 65 13.18 -6.32 -15.35
C GLU A 65 12.31 -5.80 -14.20
N LEU A 66 11.36 -6.61 -13.74
CA LEU A 66 10.48 -6.27 -12.63
C LEU A 66 11.24 -6.15 -11.32
N LYS A 67 12.21 -7.04 -11.05
CA LYS A 67 13.12 -6.91 -9.90
C LYS A 67 13.88 -5.59 -9.92
N HIS A 68 14.49 -5.26 -11.05
CA HIS A 68 15.23 -4.00 -11.20
C HIS A 68 14.32 -2.78 -10.98
N LYS A 69 13.10 -2.82 -11.51
CA LYS A 69 12.09 -1.78 -11.33
C LYS A 69 11.70 -1.61 -9.85
N ILE A 70 11.45 -2.71 -9.13
CA ILE A 70 11.12 -2.69 -7.70
C ILE A 70 12.28 -2.12 -6.88
N LEU A 71 13.51 -2.57 -7.13
CA LEU A 71 14.70 -2.05 -6.47
C LEU A 71 14.89 -0.55 -6.72
N THR A 72 14.66 -0.10 -7.96
CA THR A 72 14.73 1.33 -8.31
C THR A 72 13.74 2.14 -7.49
N TYR A 73 12.50 1.67 -7.34
CA TYR A 73 11.52 2.36 -6.49
C TYR A 73 11.90 2.34 -5.02
N ARG A 74 12.35 1.21 -4.48
CA ARG A 74 12.78 1.10 -3.08
C ARG A 74 13.89 2.10 -2.77
N ASN A 75 14.92 2.15 -3.62
CA ASN A 75 16.03 3.09 -3.46
C ASN A 75 15.56 4.55 -3.55
N TYR A 76 14.67 4.85 -4.52
CA TYR A 76 14.14 6.20 -4.66
C TYR A 76 13.31 6.62 -3.45
N ILE A 77 12.40 5.76 -2.96
CA ILE A 77 11.60 6.03 -1.75
C ILE A 77 12.51 6.19 -0.54
N ASN A 78 13.54 5.36 -0.40
CA ASN A 78 14.49 5.46 0.70
C ASN A 78 15.20 6.82 0.71
N SER A 79 15.60 7.32 -0.47
CA SER A 79 16.19 8.67 -0.62
C SER A 79 15.24 9.82 -0.21
N LEU A 80 13.92 9.58 -0.16
CA LEU A 80 12.96 10.58 0.35
C LEU A 80 12.92 10.63 1.88
N ILE A 81 13.17 9.48 2.52
CA ILE A 81 13.10 9.27 3.96
C ILE A 81 14.39 9.70 4.65
N ILE A 82 15.55 9.31 4.11
CA ILE A 82 16.86 9.66 4.65
C ILE A 82 17.20 11.12 4.28
N THR A 83 17.66 11.89 5.26
CA THR A 83 17.92 13.34 5.12
C THR A 83 19.38 13.72 5.16
N ASN A 84 20.27 12.83 5.62
CA ASN A 84 21.71 13.01 5.60
C ASN A 84 22.37 11.62 5.70
N SER A 85 22.99 11.14 4.64
CA SER A 85 24.00 10.10 4.77
C SER A 85 25.36 10.74 4.51
N ASN A 86 26.12 11.00 5.57
CA ASN A 86 27.58 11.11 5.51
C ASN A 86 28.25 9.77 5.09
N ASP A 87 27.50 8.87 4.45
CA ASP A 87 27.97 7.56 4.06
C ASP A 87 28.53 7.64 2.63
N SER A 88 29.83 7.87 2.55
CA SER A 88 30.63 7.96 1.32
C SER A 88 30.63 6.69 0.44
N THR A 89 29.82 5.68 0.78
CA THR A 89 29.77 4.37 0.10
C THR A 89 28.56 4.20 -0.83
N GLN A 90 27.56 5.08 -0.79
CA GLN A 90 26.44 5.10 -1.74
C GLN A 90 26.84 5.87 -3.01
N PRO A 91 26.53 5.38 -4.23
CA PRO A 91 26.80 6.14 -5.45
C PRO A 91 26.05 7.47 -5.39
N SER A 92 26.79 8.56 -5.49
CA SER A 92 26.27 9.93 -5.43
C SER A 92 25.29 10.18 -6.57
N VAL A 93 23.99 10.10 -6.29
CA VAL A 93 22.93 10.47 -7.24
C VAL A 93 22.22 11.76 -6.82
N LEU A 94 22.94 12.73 -6.24
CA LEU A 94 22.71 14.20 -6.21
C LEU A 94 23.14 14.80 -4.84
N PRO A 95 23.68 16.04 -4.80
CA PRO A 95 24.19 16.65 -3.58
C PRO A 95 23.08 17.08 -2.59
N ASP A 96 23.36 16.92 -1.30
CA ASP A 96 22.42 16.92 -0.17
C ASP A 96 21.54 18.18 0.02
N SER A 97 21.90 19.34 -0.57
CA SER A 97 21.08 20.56 -0.47
C SER A 97 19.93 20.60 -1.49
N GLU A 98 20.09 20.03 -2.69
CA GLU A 98 19.05 20.07 -3.74
C GLU A 98 17.90 19.09 -3.47
N ILE A 99 18.16 17.97 -2.78
CA ILE A 99 17.14 16.96 -2.43
C ILE A 99 16.16 17.53 -1.41
N LEU A 100 16.63 18.28 -0.41
CA LEU A 100 15.76 18.88 0.60
C LEU A 100 14.73 19.86 0.00
N GLU A 101 15.12 20.62 -1.02
CA GLU A 101 14.28 21.64 -1.66
C GLU A 101 13.38 21.08 -2.79
N ASN A 102 13.74 19.97 -3.45
CA ASN A 102 13.03 19.44 -4.62
C ASN A 102 12.45 18.01 -4.46
N ARG A 103 12.26 17.50 -3.24
CA ARG A 103 11.65 16.18 -3.00
C ARG A 103 10.20 16.08 -3.53
N PRO A 104 9.80 15.00 -4.26
CA PRO A 104 8.39 14.72 -4.54
C PRO A 104 7.60 14.47 -3.25
N LEU A 105 6.30 14.76 -3.29
CA LEU A 105 5.39 14.18 -2.31
C LEU A 105 5.14 12.72 -2.68
N LEU A 106 5.35 11.82 -1.72
CA LEU A 106 4.92 10.43 -1.84
C LEU A 106 3.39 10.37 -1.73
N VAL A 107 2.75 9.62 -2.62
CA VAL A 107 1.31 9.37 -2.57
C VAL A 107 1.10 7.88 -2.52
N ILE A 108 0.39 7.41 -1.50
CA ILE A 108 -0.13 6.04 -1.43
C ILE A 108 -1.62 6.14 -1.71
N THR A 109 -2.08 5.51 -2.78
CA THR A 109 -3.49 5.52 -3.17
C THR A 109 -3.94 4.15 -3.65
N GLY A 110 -5.23 3.89 -3.67
CA GLY A 110 -5.81 2.57 -3.88
C GLY A 110 -6.91 2.28 -2.87
N PRO A 111 -7.59 1.14 -3.01
CA PRO A 111 -8.64 0.74 -2.08
C PRO A 111 -8.09 0.44 -0.69
N GLU A 112 -8.95 0.53 0.32
CA GLU A 112 -8.61 0.11 1.69
C GLU A 112 -8.15 -1.36 1.75
N TYR A 113 -8.79 -2.22 0.97
CA TYR A 113 -8.41 -3.61 0.69
C TYR A 113 -8.91 -4.01 -0.71
N ILE A 114 -8.19 -4.94 -1.35
CA ILE A 114 -8.54 -5.42 -2.69
C ILE A 114 -9.69 -6.42 -2.57
N LYS A 115 -10.79 -6.17 -3.28
CA LYS A 115 -11.93 -7.07 -3.40
C LYS A 115 -11.98 -7.78 -4.75
N ASP A 116 -11.72 -7.03 -5.82
CA ASP A 116 -11.72 -7.52 -7.20
C ASP A 116 -10.35 -7.26 -7.86
N GLY A 117 -9.74 -8.32 -8.39
CA GLY A 117 -8.48 -8.23 -9.11
C GLY A 117 -8.58 -7.37 -10.38
N THR A 118 -9.75 -7.34 -11.02
CA THR A 118 -9.98 -6.54 -12.24
C THR A 118 -9.96 -5.05 -11.92
N GLN A 119 -10.70 -4.62 -10.89
CA GLN A 119 -10.63 -3.22 -10.42
C GLN A 119 -9.26 -2.85 -9.85
N ALA A 120 -8.58 -3.78 -9.17
CA ALA A 120 -7.20 -3.54 -8.72
C ALA A 120 -6.25 -3.30 -9.89
N LYS A 121 -6.38 -4.06 -10.98
CA LYS A 121 -5.62 -3.81 -12.23
C LYS A 121 -5.95 -2.43 -12.81
N ARG A 122 -7.22 -2.06 -12.85
CA ARG A 122 -7.68 -0.73 -13.32
C ARG A 122 -7.11 0.41 -12.47
N CYS A 123 -7.02 0.23 -11.15
CA CYS A 123 -6.33 1.15 -10.25
C CYS A 123 -4.84 1.32 -10.64
N ALA A 124 -4.14 0.20 -10.87
CA ALA A 124 -2.74 0.24 -11.26
C ALA A 124 -2.53 0.90 -12.64
N GLN A 125 -3.42 0.62 -13.60
CA GLN A 125 -3.44 1.27 -14.91
C GLN A 125 -3.73 2.77 -14.79
N TRP A 126 -4.70 3.16 -13.95
CA TRP A 126 -4.99 4.56 -13.62
C TRP A 126 -3.74 5.27 -13.07
N ILE A 127 -3.04 4.67 -12.10
CA ILE A 127 -1.79 5.21 -11.56
C ILE A 127 -0.71 5.35 -12.67
N ALA A 128 -0.59 4.35 -13.55
CA ALA A 128 0.35 4.42 -14.67
C ALA A 128 -0.02 5.53 -15.67
N ALA A 129 -1.31 5.76 -15.89
CA ALA A 129 -1.85 6.79 -16.79
C ALA A 129 -1.60 8.20 -16.25
N ILE A 130 -2.01 8.47 -15.01
CA ILE A 130 -1.88 9.80 -14.39
C ILE A 130 -0.41 10.20 -14.19
N THR A 131 0.49 9.22 -14.07
CA THR A 131 1.95 9.44 -14.00
C THR A 131 2.63 9.52 -15.37
N GLY A 132 1.87 9.39 -16.47
CA GLY A 132 2.37 9.46 -17.85
C GLY A 132 3.34 8.34 -18.21
N LYS A 133 3.27 7.19 -17.52
CA LYS A 133 4.11 6.02 -17.81
C LYS A 133 3.53 5.17 -18.94
N ARG A 134 2.21 5.14 -19.05
CA ARG A 134 1.44 4.39 -20.05
C ARG A 134 0.21 5.19 -20.43
N ASN A 135 -0.28 5.01 -21.66
CA ASN A 135 -1.49 5.64 -22.15
C ASN A 135 -2.53 4.57 -22.42
N TYR A 136 -3.79 4.88 -22.10
CA TYR A 136 -4.89 3.97 -22.31
C TYR A 136 -6.03 4.64 -23.03
N LYS A 137 -6.69 3.85 -23.86
CA LYS A 137 -7.97 4.18 -24.45
C LYS A 137 -9.06 3.36 -23.76
N VAL A 138 -10.12 4.03 -23.32
CA VAL A 138 -11.31 3.34 -22.82
C VAL A 138 -12.06 2.76 -24.01
N VAL A 139 -12.42 1.47 -23.92
CA VAL A 139 -13.17 0.74 -24.95
C VAL A 139 -14.40 0.07 -24.36
N GLY A 140 -15.44 -0.09 -25.17
CA GLY A 140 -16.72 -0.69 -24.79
C GLY A 140 -17.91 0.16 -25.20
N GLU A 141 -19.11 -0.32 -24.90
CA GLU A 141 -20.35 0.43 -25.14
C GLU A 141 -20.52 1.52 -24.08
N MET A 142 -20.27 2.77 -24.46
CA MET A 142 -20.45 3.95 -23.62
C MET A 142 -21.59 4.82 -24.16
N ASP A 143 -22.32 5.49 -23.28
CA ASP A 143 -23.04 6.69 -23.67
C ASP A 143 -22.08 7.90 -23.64
N GLY A 144 -22.44 8.98 -24.34
CA GLY A 144 -21.56 10.15 -24.44
C GLY A 144 -21.29 10.86 -23.10
N VAL A 145 -22.10 10.64 -22.05
CA VAL A 145 -21.90 11.28 -20.73
C VAL A 145 -20.81 10.55 -19.95
N LEU A 146 -20.85 9.22 -19.94
CA LEU A 146 -19.81 8.36 -19.37
C LEU A 146 -18.44 8.60 -20.02
N GLU A 147 -18.42 8.82 -21.34
CA GLU A 147 -17.17 9.05 -22.08
C GLU A 147 -16.49 10.36 -21.67
N GLU A 148 -17.26 11.44 -21.49
CA GLU A 148 -16.75 12.74 -21.03
C GLU A 148 -16.24 12.70 -19.58
N GLU A 149 -16.77 11.82 -18.72
CA GLU A 149 -16.39 11.70 -17.31
C GLU A 149 -15.20 10.75 -17.08
N ILE A 150 -15.21 9.56 -17.70
CA ILE A 150 -14.22 8.50 -17.43
C ILE A 150 -12.91 8.73 -18.18
N THR A 151 -12.95 9.18 -19.43
CA THR A 151 -11.73 9.37 -20.23
C THR A 151 -10.69 10.27 -19.54
N PRO A 152 -11.09 11.39 -18.89
CA PRO A 152 -10.18 12.20 -18.08
C PRO A 152 -9.47 11.48 -16.92
N LEU A 153 -10.05 10.42 -16.34
CA LEU A 153 -9.42 9.67 -15.25
C LEU A 153 -8.11 9.03 -15.71
N PHE A 154 -8.09 8.51 -16.94
CA PHE A 154 -6.93 7.85 -17.55
C PHE A 154 -6.07 8.81 -18.39
N SER A 155 -6.21 10.11 -18.16
CA SER A 155 -5.36 11.13 -18.78
C SER A 155 -4.20 11.53 -17.84
N PRO A 156 -3.01 11.83 -18.38
CA PRO A 156 -1.90 12.32 -17.56
C PRO A 156 -2.25 13.60 -16.81
N LEU A 157 -1.72 13.77 -15.59
CA LEU A 157 -1.91 15.00 -14.82
C LEU A 157 -1.30 16.20 -15.56
N LYS A 158 -2.11 17.26 -15.74
CA LYS A 158 -1.86 18.45 -16.61
C LYS A 158 -0.58 19.26 -16.33
N SER A 159 0.27 18.87 -15.40
CA SER A 159 1.51 19.58 -15.08
C SER A 159 2.58 18.70 -14.44
N THR A 160 2.72 17.45 -14.87
CA THR A 160 3.73 16.55 -14.31
C THR A 160 5.10 16.80 -14.93
N ASP A 161 5.84 17.78 -14.39
CA ASP A 161 7.28 17.52 -14.28
C ASP A 161 7.38 16.34 -13.28
N ARG A 162 7.99 15.23 -13.70
CA ARG A 162 8.03 13.94 -12.96
C ARG A 162 8.68 14.03 -11.57
N LYS A 163 9.08 15.24 -11.19
CA LYS A 163 9.67 15.61 -9.93
C LYS A 163 8.60 15.79 -8.84
N ASP A 164 7.35 16.15 -9.13
CA ASP A 164 6.41 16.68 -8.12
C ASP A 164 5.77 15.64 -7.19
N LEU A 165 5.32 14.50 -7.73
CA LEU A 165 4.67 13.43 -6.99
C LEU A 165 5.31 12.07 -7.32
N LEU A 166 5.40 11.20 -6.31
CA LEU A 166 5.67 9.78 -6.48
C LEU A 166 4.42 9.01 -6.08
N VAL A 167 3.65 8.53 -7.07
CA VAL A 167 2.40 7.82 -6.82
C VAL A 167 2.64 6.30 -6.75
N THR A 168 2.09 5.68 -5.71
CA THR A 168 2.22 4.27 -5.37
C THR A 168 0.85 3.67 -5.06
N MET A 169 0.71 2.36 -5.26
CA MET A 169 -0.56 1.66 -5.07
C MET A 169 -0.61 0.96 -3.72
N ARG A 170 -1.63 1.24 -2.90
CA ARG A 170 -2.01 0.45 -1.74
C ARG A 170 -2.59 -0.88 -2.21
N THR A 171 -2.00 -1.98 -1.75
CA THR A 171 -2.41 -3.35 -2.10
C THR A 171 -2.64 -4.18 -0.84
N ASN A 172 -3.53 -3.73 0.02
CA ASN A 172 -3.92 -4.53 1.17
C ASN A 172 -4.76 -5.74 0.70
N LEU A 173 -4.33 -6.94 1.08
CA LEU A 173 -4.89 -8.19 0.59
C LEU A 173 -6.03 -8.73 1.49
N SER A 174 -6.10 -8.26 2.74
CA SER A 174 -6.93 -8.87 3.79
C SER A 174 -7.59 -7.83 4.68
N GLU A 175 -8.75 -8.17 5.23
CA GLU A 175 -9.44 -7.35 6.23
C GLU A 175 -9.20 -7.83 7.68
N TYR A 176 -8.14 -8.61 7.95
CA TYR A 176 -7.90 -9.22 9.28
C TYR A 176 -8.24 -8.26 10.44
N GLY A 177 -9.36 -8.50 11.13
CA GLY A 177 -9.81 -7.66 12.24
C GLY A 177 -11.27 -7.20 12.18
N ASN A 178 -11.93 -7.20 11.02
CA ASN A 178 -13.35 -6.86 10.89
C ASN A 178 -14.18 -8.13 10.60
N GLY A 179 -15.23 -8.37 11.39
CA GLY A 179 -15.94 -9.65 11.43
C GLY A 179 -16.67 -10.07 10.14
N ASP A 180 -16.83 -11.40 9.99
CA ASP A 180 -17.70 -12.23 9.12
C ASP A 180 -18.05 -11.85 7.66
N ASN A 181 -17.72 -10.66 7.16
CA ASN A 181 -17.99 -10.26 5.77
C ASN A 181 -16.72 -10.38 4.92
N ASP A 182 -16.50 -11.58 4.37
CA ASP A 182 -15.39 -11.91 3.46
C ASP A 182 -15.53 -11.19 2.11
N GLN A 183 -15.11 -9.93 2.04
CA GLN A 183 -15.08 -9.16 0.79
C GLN A 183 -13.67 -9.03 0.20
N ALA A 184 -12.62 -9.39 0.95
CA ALA A 184 -11.23 -9.25 0.49
C ALA A 184 -10.80 -10.39 -0.43
N ILE A 185 -9.81 -10.13 -1.28
CA ILE A 185 -9.31 -11.10 -2.27
C ILE A 185 -8.53 -12.26 -1.63
N MET A 186 -7.93 -12.04 -0.48
CA MET A 186 -7.30 -13.11 0.28
C MET A 186 -8.36 -13.88 1.07
N SER A 187 -8.91 -14.91 0.45
CA SER A 187 -9.88 -15.82 1.07
C SER A 187 -9.33 -16.51 2.33
N TYR A 188 -10.20 -16.90 3.26
CA TYR A 188 -9.86 -17.76 4.40
C TYR A 188 -9.29 -19.14 3.99
N GLU A 189 -9.48 -19.56 2.74
CA GLU A 189 -8.76 -20.70 2.15
C GLU A 189 -7.35 -20.29 1.70
N ILE A 190 -6.47 -20.09 2.68
CA ILE A 190 -5.12 -19.53 2.50
C ILE A 190 -4.31 -20.25 1.42
N GLN A 191 -4.47 -21.58 1.27
CA GLN A 191 -3.76 -22.37 0.26
C GLN A 191 -4.07 -21.96 -1.19
N TYR A 192 -5.23 -21.34 -1.44
CA TYR A 192 -5.61 -20.79 -2.75
C TYR A 192 -5.43 -19.27 -2.80
N GLY A 193 -5.72 -18.57 -1.69
CA GLY A 193 -5.63 -17.12 -1.60
C GLY A 193 -4.22 -16.57 -1.86
N ILE A 194 -3.18 -17.15 -1.24
CA ILE A 194 -1.80 -16.67 -1.40
C ILE A 194 -1.31 -16.76 -2.86
N PRO A 195 -1.46 -17.89 -3.57
CA PRO A 195 -1.16 -17.97 -5.00
C PRO A 195 -1.86 -16.90 -5.84
N ILE A 196 -3.16 -16.69 -5.64
CA ILE A 196 -3.96 -15.69 -6.38
C ILE A 196 -3.42 -14.29 -6.10
N CYS A 197 -3.18 -13.95 -4.83
CA CYS A 197 -2.62 -12.67 -4.44
C CYS A 197 -1.25 -12.44 -5.08
N ARG A 198 -0.38 -13.44 -5.12
CA ARG A 198 0.95 -13.31 -5.73
C ARG A 198 0.86 -13.05 -7.23
N VAL A 199 -0.01 -13.77 -7.95
CA VAL A 199 -0.25 -13.53 -9.39
C VAL A 199 -0.69 -12.10 -9.61
N LEU A 200 -1.71 -11.66 -8.86
CA LEU A 200 -2.23 -10.31 -8.96
C LEU A 200 -1.13 -9.27 -8.68
N LEU A 201 -0.42 -9.36 -7.55
CA LEU A 201 0.64 -8.41 -7.21
C LEU A 201 1.76 -8.37 -8.26
N THR A 202 2.10 -9.52 -8.87
CA THR A 202 3.09 -9.57 -9.95
C THR A 202 2.62 -8.80 -11.17
N GLU A 203 1.33 -8.88 -11.50
CA GLU A 203 0.70 -8.11 -12.58
C GLU A 203 0.65 -6.61 -12.24
N LEU A 204 0.17 -6.24 -11.04
CA LEU A 204 0.05 -4.84 -10.61
C LEU A 204 1.41 -4.12 -10.58
N ALA A 205 2.46 -4.80 -10.15
CA ALA A 205 3.81 -4.25 -10.05
C ALA A 205 4.40 -3.84 -11.43
N GLN A 206 3.84 -4.38 -12.53
CA GLN A 206 4.22 -3.95 -13.89
C GLN A 206 3.76 -2.53 -14.22
N TYR A 207 2.78 -2.00 -13.49
CA TYR A 207 2.23 -0.66 -13.73
C TYR A 207 2.80 0.37 -12.75
N CYS A 208 2.92 0.03 -11.46
CA CYS A 208 3.28 0.98 -10.41
C CYS A 208 3.99 0.30 -9.21
N PRO A 209 4.69 1.06 -8.35
CA PRO A 209 5.21 0.52 -7.09
C PRO A 209 4.08 0.17 -6.13
N LEU A 210 4.18 -1.00 -5.49
CA LEU A 210 3.15 -1.52 -4.60
C LEU A 210 3.48 -1.30 -3.13
N VAL A 211 2.45 -1.11 -2.32
CA VAL A 211 2.51 -0.89 -0.89
C VAL A 211 1.73 -1.98 -0.18
N GLY A 212 2.43 -2.81 0.59
CA GLY A 212 1.84 -3.91 1.34
C GLY A 212 1.59 -3.55 2.79
N GLU A 213 0.65 -4.23 3.43
CA GLU A 213 0.44 -4.17 4.87
C GLU A 213 1.11 -5.37 5.55
N LEU A 214 1.78 -5.12 6.68
CA LEU A 214 2.39 -6.14 7.52
C LEU A 214 1.39 -6.58 8.61
N SER A 215 0.27 -7.18 8.18
CA SER A 215 -0.82 -7.63 9.06
C SER A 215 -0.54 -8.96 9.77
N ASP A 216 0.39 -9.75 9.25
CA ASP A 216 0.89 -10.98 9.87
C ASP A 216 2.37 -11.22 9.55
N THR A 217 2.97 -12.21 10.21
CA THR A 217 4.42 -12.48 10.16
C THR A 217 4.84 -13.57 9.17
N LEU A 218 3.90 -14.23 8.48
CA LEU A 218 4.14 -15.34 7.57
C LEU A 218 3.85 -14.98 6.11
N THR A 219 2.74 -14.31 5.82
CA THR A 219 2.37 -13.88 4.46
C THR A 219 3.46 -13.05 3.77
N PRO A 220 4.23 -12.18 4.47
CA PRO A 220 5.37 -11.49 3.86
C PRO A 220 6.40 -12.43 3.22
N GLN A 221 6.56 -13.68 3.71
CA GLN A 221 7.46 -14.65 3.08
C GLN A 221 7.05 -14.99 1.64
N TYR A 222 5.78 -14.78 1.26
CA TYR A 222 5.25 -15.11 -0.06
C TYR A 222 5.25 -13.95 -1.04
N VAL A 223 5.07 -12.71 -0.56
CA VAL A 223 4.76 -11.56 -1.43
C VAL A 223 5.65 -10.32 -1.21
N SER A 224 6.46 -10.28 -0.15
CA SER A 224 7.28 -9.11 0.19
C SER A 224 8.31 -8.73 -0.89
N ASP A 225 8.71 -9.66 -1.75
CA ASP A 225 9.58 -9.37 -2.90
C ASP A 225 8.94 -8.41 -3.91
N LEU A 226 7.62 -8.24 -3.89
CA LEU A 226 6.86 -7.37 -4.80
C LEU A 226 6.56 -5.98 -4.21
N TYR A 227 6.73 -5.78 -2.89
CA TYR A 227 6.43 -4.52 -2.24
C TYR A 227 7.59 -3.52 -2.29
N CYS A 228 7.26 -2.24 -2.37
CA CYS A 228 8.18 -1.12 -2.32
C CYS A 228 8.10 -0.35 -0.98
N ILE A 229 6.98 -0.49 -0.26
CA ILE A 229 6.72 0.10 1.06
C ILE A 229 5.91 -0.91 1.88
N GLY A 230 6.18 -1.00 3.17
CA GLY A 230 5.34 -1.68 4.16
C GLY A 230 4.57 -0.68 5.01
N LEU A 231 3.33 -0.99 5.33
CA LEU A 231 2.52 -0.26 6.31
C LEU A 231 2.24 -1.18 7.50
N LEU A 232 2.30 -0.62 8.71
CA LEU A 232 2.04 -1.35 9.94
C LEU A 232 1.00 -0.57 10.75
N SER A 233 -0.17 -1.20 10.94
CA SER A 233 -1.30 -0.60 11.65
C SER A 233 -0.99 -0.32 13.13
N HIS A 234 -1.65 0.71 13.68
CA HIS A 234 -1.57 1.09 15.10
C HIS A 234 -1.90 -0.08 16.06
N THR A 235 -2.65 -1.08 15.61
CA THR A 235 -2.99 -2.30 16.37
C THR A 235 -1.78 -3.22 16.56
N TYR A 236 -0.88 -3.29 15.58
CA TYR A 236 0.30 -4.18 15.61
C TYR A 236 1.58 -3.49 16.07
N THR A 237 1.56 -2.17 16.24
CA THR A 237 2.74 -1.35 16.54
C THR A 237 3.44 -1.75 17.84
N GLU A 238 2.70 -2.26 18.82
CA GLU A 238 3.23 -2.75 20.10
C GLU A 238 3.68 -4.22 20.06
N SER A 239 3.38 -4.93 18.98
CA SER A 239 3.75 -6.33 18.83
C SER A 239 5.24 -6.45 18.53
N GLN A 240 5.97 -7.09 19.45
CA GLN A 240 7.38 -7.39 19.27
C GLN A 240 7.64 -8.22 18.00
N LEU A 241 6.76 -9.17 17.68
CA LEU A 241 6.87 -10.00 16.46
C LEU A 241 6.78 -9.17 15.18
N HIS A 242 5.98 -8.10 15.17
CA HIS A 242 5.87 -7.22 14.01
C HIS A 242 7.06 -6.25 13.91
N ARG A 243 7.64 -5.82 15.03
CA ARG A 243 8.89 -5.04 15.05
C ARG A 243 10.07 -5.88 14.53
N GLU A 244 10.15 -7.13 14.95
CA GLU A 244 11.10 -8.13 14.47
C GLU A 244 10.94 -8.37 12.96
N LEU A 245 9.72 -8.60 12.48
CA LEU A 245 9.42 -8.69 11.04
C LEU A 245 9.87 -7.44 10.29
N ALA A 246 9.45 -6.25 10.75
CA ALA A 246 9.76 -4.97 10.10
C ALA A 246 11.27 -4.69 10.07
N SER A 247 12.03 -5.21 11.04
CA SER A 247 13.51 -5.09 11.06
C SER A 247 14.19 -5.90 9.95
N GLY A 248 13.50 -6.89 9.38
CA GLY A 248 14.03 -7.81 8.37
C GLY A 248 13.50 -7.60 6.95
N VAL A 249 12.57 -6.67 6.73
CA VAL A 249 12.07 -6.38 5.37
C VAL A 249 13.05 -5.50 4.59
N SER A 250 13.11 -5.69 3.28
CA SER A 250 14.06 -4.98 2.39
C SER A 250 13.45 -3.73 1.73
N TYR A 251 12.56 -3.04 2.45
CA TYR A 251 11.88 -1.83 1.99
C TYR A 251 11.45 -0.96 3.18
N PRO A 252 11.17 0.34 2.95
CA PRO A 252 10.74 1.23 4.01
C PRO A 252 9.42 0.82 4.68
N VAL A 253 9.30 1.08 5.99
CA VAL A 253 8.09 0.73 6.78
C VAL A 253 7.51 1.96 7.49
N GLY A 254 6.22 2.20 7.28
CA GLY A 254 5.46 3.24 7.98
C GLY A 254 4.68 2.68 9.17
N PHE A 255 4.77 3.35 10.31
CA PHE A 255 4.05 3.00 11.54
C PHE A 255 2.87 3.94 11.77
N GLN A 256 1.66 3.38 11.79
CA GLN A 256 0.44 4.17 11.94
C GLN A 256 0.19 4.57 13.40
N VAL A 257 -0.08 5.85 13.60
CA VAL A 257 -0.51 6.45 14.85
C VAL A 257 -1.98 6.80 14.73
N TYR A 258 -2.78 6.28 15.66
CA TYR A 258 -4.20 6.59 15.77
C TYR A 258 -4.64 6.48 17.24
N GLY A 259 -5.50 7.38 17.68
CA GLY A 259 -6.16 7.32 18.98
C GLY A 259 -7.45 8.12 18.95
N GLU A 260 -8.47 7.69 19.69
CA GLU A 260 -9.76 8.41 19.75
C GLU A 260 -9.74 9.60 20.73
N THR A 261 -8.77 9.60 21.65
CA THR A 261 -8.57 10.64 22.66
C THR A 261 -7.13 11.10 22.64
N GLU A 262 -6.86 12.32 23.12
CA GLU A 262 -5.50 12.85 23.23
C GLU A 262 -4.54 11.90 23.97
N ASN A 263 -5.00 11.31 25.09
CA ASN A 263 -4.20 10.35 25.87
C ASN A 263 -3.90 9.07 25.08
N ALA A 264 -4.91 8.52 24.38
CA ALA A 264 -4.72 7.33 23.55
C ALA A 264 -3.78 7.60 22.38
N PHE A 265 -3.91 8.78 21.76
CA PHE A 265 -3.04 9.25 20.69
C PHE A 265 -1.60 9.38 21.17
N ASN A 266 -1.36 10.07 22.29
CA ASN A 266 -0.02 10.24 22.87
C ASN A 266 0.64 8.90 23.22
N HIS A 267 -0.13 7.95 23.78
CA HIS A 267 0.36 6.60 24.02
C HIS A 267 0.74 5.88 22.72
N LYS A 268 -0.14 5.89 21.71
CA LYS A 268 0.12 5.23 20.42
C LYS A 268 1.25 5.86 19.64
N LEU A 269 1.43 7.17 19.80
CA LEU A 269 2.57 7.87 19.28
C LEU A 269 3.87 7.37 19.93
N GLN A 270 3.93 7.33 21.26
CA GLN A 270 5.09 6.80 21.98
C GLN A 270 5.40 5.35 21.58
N SER A 271 4.39 4.50 21.47
CA SER A 271 4.52 3.11 20.98
C SER A 271 5.10 3.05 19.57
N SER A 272 4.73 3.99 18.68
CA SER A 272 5.23 4.06 17.31
C SER A 272 6.67 4.53 17.24
N ILE A 273 7.03 5.51 18.07
CA ILE A 273 8.43 5.96 18.24
C ILE A 273 9.28 4.79 18.73
N ASP A 274 8.82 4.03 19.73
CA ASP A 274 9.55 2.88 20.25
C ASP A 274 9.66 1.74 19.21
N ALA A 275 8.63 1.57 18.37
CA ALA A 275 8.66 0.60 17.27
C ALA A 275 9.67 0.99 16.18
N ILE A 276 9.74 2.26 15.79
CA ILE A 276 10.74 2.79 14.85
C ILE A 276 12.15 2.55 15.40
N TYR A 277 12.38 2.84 16.68
CA TYR A 277 13.67 2.59 17.33
C TYR A 277 14.00 1.09 17.34
N SER A 278 13.09 0.25 17.84
CA SER A 278 13.28 -1.19 17.92
C SER A 278 13.57 -1.80 16.55
N THR A 279 12.80 -1.42 15.52
CA THR A 279 12.94 -1.90 14.15
C THR A 279 14.30 -1.55 13.54
N SER A 280 14.92 -0.44 13.95
CA SER A 280 16.26 -0.04 13.50
C SER A 280 17.40 -0.90 14.06
N GLN A 281 17.12 -1.75 15.05
CA GLN A 281 18.12 -2.61 15.69
C GLN A 281 18.13 -4.02 15.11
N GLU A 282 19.22 -4.74 15.33
CA GLU A 282 19.30 -6.17 15.02
C GLU A 282 18.36 -6.99 15.93
N HIS A 283 17.68 -7.99 15.36
CA HIS A 283 16.86 -8.94 16.10
C HIS A 283 17.25 -10.38 15.78
N HIS A 284 16.94 -11.29 16.72
CA HIS A 284 17.04 -12.73 16.52
C HIS A 284 15.76 -13.40 17.00
N PHE A 285 15.00 -14.03 16.10
CA PHE A 285 13.68 -14.56 16.42
C PHE A 285 13.34 -15.80 15.59
N LEU A 286 12.33 -16.56 16.01
CA LEU A 286 11.83 -17.72 15.29
C LEU A 286 10.89 -17.28 14.16
N SER A 287 11.13 -17.77 12.96
CA SER A 287 10.25 -17.56 11.80
C SER A 287 10.29 -18.76 10.85
N VAL A 288 9.60 -18.67 9.72
CA VAL A 288 9.65 -19.67 8.66
C VAL A 288 10.59 -19.23 7.54
N THR A 289 11.37 -20.18 7.03
CA THR A 289 12.23 -19.99 5.86
C THR A 289 11.43 -20.09 4.57
N LYS A 290 12.05 -19.75 3.44
CA LYS A 290 11.45 -19.93 2.11
C LYS A 290 11.14 -21.40 1.78
N LEU A 291 11.82 -22.34 2.44
CA LEU A 291 11.58 -23.78 2.39
C LEU A 291 10.41 -24.23 3.31
N GLY A 292 9.72 -23.31 3.99
CA GLY A 292 8.61 -23.61 4.90
C GLY A 292 9.02 -24.25 6.23
N SER A 293 10.32 -24.36 6.51
CA SER A 293 10.84 -24.86 7.79
C SER A 293 11.04 -23.74 8.80
N VAL A 294 10.81 -24.02 10.09
CA VAL A 294 11.09 -23.06 11.17
C VAL A 294 12.61 -22.91 11.37
N ALA A 295 13.07 -21.68 11.51
CA ALA A 295 14.47 -21.37 11.80
C ALA A 295 14.59 -20.11 12.69
N VAL A 296 15.77 -19.93 13.28
CA VAL A 296 16.16 -18.66 13.89
C VAL A 296 16.63 -17.73 12.76
N ILE A 297 15.99 -16.57 12.65
CA ILE A 297 16.35 -15.51 11.70
C ILE A 297 17.05 -14.40 12.47
N GLY A 298 18.18 -13.94 11.94
CA GLY A 298 18.86 -12.72 12.38
C GLY A 298 18.61 -11.60 11.38
N THR A 299 18.26 -10.41 11.86
CA THR A 299 18.07 -9.20 11.03
C THR A 299 19.14 -8.17 11.34
N THR A 300 19.43 -7.30 10.37
CA THR A 300 20.40 -6.20 10.51
C THR A 300 19.77 -4.92 11.03
N GLY A 301 18.47 -4.94 11.33
CA GLY A 301 17.67 -3.74 11.53
C GLY A 301 17.25 -3.07 10.22
N ASN A 302 16.20 -2.27 10.32
CA ASN A 302 15.64 -1.46 9.24
C ASN A 302 15.50 -0.01 9.74
N SER A 303 16.42 0.85 9.31
CA SER A 303 16.40 2.28 9.60
C SER A 303 15.43 3.05 8.72
N ASP A 304 14.86 2.44 7.68
CA ASP A 304 14.11 3.13 6.64
C ASP A 304 12.63 3.25 7.03
N THR A 305 12.39 3.89 8.16
CA THR A 305 11.05 3.92 8.78
C THR A 305 10.49 5.32 8.89
N PHE A 306 9.17 5.45 8.88
CA PHE A 306 8.48 6.75 8.98
C PHE A 306 7.20 6.62 9.81
N LEU A 307 6.66 7.76 10.25
CA LEU A 307 5.37 7.80 10.95
C LEU A 307 4.24 8.00 9.96
N ILE A 308 3.09 7.38 10.21
CA ILE A 308 1.84 7.64 9.49
C ILE A 308 0.87 8.24 10.51
N LEU A 309 0.51 9.51 10.34
CA LEU A 309 -0.52 10.14 11.16
C LEU A 309 -1.87 9.97 10.47
N LYS A 310 -2.76 9.19 11.08
CA LYS A 310 -4.13 9.06 10.60
C LYS A 310 -4.93 10.29 11.02
N LEU A 311 -5.44 11.01 10.03
CA LEU A 311 -6.32 12.17 10.16
C LEU A 311 -7.74 11.68 9.87
N ASN A 312 -8.55 11.50 10.91
CA ASN A 312 -9.91 11.02 10.73
C ASN A 312 -10.81 12.16 10.23
N SER A 313 -11.60 11.87 9.20
CA SER A 313 -12.44 12.89 8.54
C SER A 313 -13.74 13.23 9.27
N ASP A 314 -14.06 12.55 10.36
CA ASP A 314 -15.37 12.64 11.00
C ASP A 314 -15.27 13.38 12.34
N GLN A 315 -15.16 14.71 12.29
CA GLN A 315 -15.36 15.70 13.39
C GLN A 315 -14.74 15.42 14.79
N GLN A 316 -13.96 14.36 14.98
CA GLN A 316 -13.46 13.91 16.29
C GLN A 316 -12.01 14.32 16.57
N ASP A 317 -11.34 14.95 15.61
CA ASP A 317 -9.95 15.38 15.70
C ASP A 317 -9.80 16.80 16.29
N SER A 318 -10.70 17.24 17.18
CA SER A 318 -10.63 18.60 17.77
C SER A 318 -9.36 18.82 18.61
N TYR A 319 -8.67 17.74 19.01
CA TYR A 319 -7.40 17.82 19.72
C TYR A 319 -6.18 17.84 18.77
N LEU A 320 -6.37 17.56 17.46
CA LEU A 320 -5.34 17.68 16.42
C LEU A 320 -5.44 19.01 15.64
N GLU A 321 -6.16 20.00 16.18
CA GLU A 321 -6.44 21.29 15.54
C GLU A 321 -5.18 22.03 15.08
N ASP A 322 -4.03 21.78 15.72
CA ASP A 322 -2.74 22.31 15.30
C ASP A 322 -1.72 21.20 14.98
N ILE A 323 -1.77 20.73 13.74
CA ILE A 323 -0.78 19.79 13.18
C ILE A 323 0.64 20.39 13.24
N ALA A 324 0.80 21.71 13.22
CA ALA A 324 2.13 22.31 13.32
C ALA A 324 2.74 22.08 14.71
N SER A 325 1.99 22.39 15.76
CA SER A 325 2.37 22.12 17.14
C SER A 325 2.66 20.62 17.37
N LEU A 326 1.82 19.73 16.80
CA LEU A 326 2.07 18.29 16.88
C LEU A 326 3.38 17.88 16.19
N VAL A 327 3.63 18.36 14.97
CA VAL A 327 4.86 18.04 14.26
C VAL A 327 6.09 18.58 15.00
N GLU A 328 6.00 19.76 15.60
CA GLU A 328 7.08 20.30 16.42
C GLU A 328 7.34 19.43 17.67
N LEU A 329 6.29 19.06 18.42
CA LEU A 329 6.38 18.17 19.57
C LEU A 329 6.97 16.80 19.20
N LEU A 330 6.56 16.25 18.06
CA LEU A 330 7.09 14.99 17.53
C LEU A 330 8.59 15.06 17.33
N GLN A 331 9.08 16.13 16.70
CA GLN A 331 10.50 16.28 16.43
C GLN A 331 11.31 16.44 17.71
N GLU A 332 10.78 17.11 18.73
CA GLU A 332 11.45 17.16 20.05
C GLU A 332 11.67 15.76 20.64
N HIS A 333 10.62 14.93 20.67
CA HIS A 333 10.70 13.55 21.20
C HIS A 333 11.62 12.65 20.36
N ILE A 334 11.64 12.86 19.05
CA ILE A 334 12.49 12.12 18.12
C ILE A 334 13.96 12.52 18.30
N VAL A 335 14.28 13.81 18.40
CA VAL A 335 15.66 14.28 18.56
C VAL A 335 16.33 13.67 19.80
N GLU A 336 15.60 13.57 20.92
CA GLU A 336 16.14 12.97 22.15
C GLU A 336 16.55 11.51 21.98
N LYS A 337 15.80 10.72 21.20
CA LYS A 337 16.02 9.27 21.04
C LYS A 337 16.86 8.89 19.82
N PHE A 338 16.77 9.64 18.72
CA PHE A 338 17.21 9.18 17.39
C PHE A 338 18.49 9.82 16.85
N VAL A 339 18.96 10.92 17.45
CA VAL A 339 20.26 11.54 17.08
C VAL A 339 21.41 10.52 17.20
N LYS A 340 21.35 9.61 18.18
CA LYS A 340 22.38 8.60 18.42
C LYS A 340 22.46 7.51 17.35
N ILE A 341 21.40 7.31 16.57
CA ILE A 341 21.36 6.31 15.49
C ILE A 341 21.41 6.96 14.10
N GLY A 342 21.88 8.21 14.00
CA GLY A 342 22.04 8.90 12.73
C GLY A 342 20.74 9.38 12.08
N ARG A 343 19.62 9.39 12.82
CA ARG A 343 18.32 9.86 12.33
C ARG A 343 17.87 11.11 13.09
N PRO A 344 18.33 12.31 12.70
CA PRO A 344 17.98 13.54 13.40
C PRO A 344 16.50 13.94 13.21
N ASP A 345 15.84 13.42 12.17
CA ASP A 345 14.41 13.61 11.92
C ASP A 345 13.73 12.33 11.42
N ILE A 346 12.44 12.20 11.74
CA ILE A 346 11.56 11.17 11.17
C ILE A 346 10.54 11.86 10.28
N LYS A 347 10.34 11.30 9.09
CA LYS A 347 9.34 11.78 8.13
C LYS A 347 7.94 11.30 8.50
N ILE A 348 6.97 12.10 8.09
CA ILE A 348 5.57 11.92 8.42
C ILE A 348 4.74 11.79 7.15
N MET A 349 4.01 10.70 7.05
CA MET A 349 2.98 10.46 6.05
C MET A 349 1.62 10.83 6.66
N LEU A 350 0.79 11.57 5.93
CA LEU A 350 -0.55 11.94 6.40
C LEU A 350 -1.57 10.99 5.78
N ASP A 351 -2.20 10.14 6.58
CA ASP A 351 -3.29 9.28 6.12
C ASP A 351 -4.61 10.03 6.27
N ILE A 352 -5.17 10.48 5.14
CA ILE A 352 -6.41 11.26 5.11
C ILE A 352 -7.65 10.40 4.85
N GLY A 353 -7.54 9.07 4.74
CA GLY A 353 -8.70 8.19 4.50
C GLY A 353 -9.45 8.42 3.18
N SER A 354 -10.75 8.10 3.14
CA SER A 354 -11.62 8.16 1.95
C SER A 354 -12.22 9.54 1.70
N ILE A 355 -12.46 9.91 0.44
CA ILE A 355 -13.16 11.15 0.10
C ILE A 355 -14.47 10.80 -0.57
N ASP A 356 -15.56 10.92 0.19
CA ASP A 356 -16.87 10.42 -0.23
C ASP A 356 -17.77 11.53 -0.78
N ASN A 357 -17.46 12.81 -0.50
CA ASN A 357 -18.28 13.94 -0.97
C ASN A 357 -17.47 15.24 -1.11
N GLU A 358 -18.10 16.26 -1.70
CA GLU A 358 -17.47 17.56 -1.95
C GLU A 358 -17.05 18.29 -0.66
N ASP A 359 -17.78 18.10 0.44
CA ASP A 359 -17.49 18.77 1.72
C ASP A 359 -16.24 18.18 2.38
N THR A 360 -16.14 16.85 2.42
CA THR A 360 -14.94 16.14 2.86
C THR A 360 -13.75 16.44 1.96
N TYR A 361 -13.95 16.54 0.64
CA TYR A 361 -12.91 16.97 -0.30
C TYR A 361 -12.37 18.37 0.05
N LYS A 362 -13.26 19.37 0.20
CA LYS A 362 -12.88 20.75 0.51
C LYS A 362 -12.16 20.85 1.85
N TYR A 363 -12.62 20.12 2.86
CA TYR A 363 -11.98 20.07 4.17
C TYR A 363 -10.55 19.54 4.07
N LYS A 364 -10.35 18.38 3.43
CA LYS A 364 -9.02 17.75 3.28
C LYS A 364 -8.08 18.57 2.41
N GLU A 365 -8.58 19.17 1.33
CA GLU A 365 -7.80 20.08 0.48
C GLU A 365 -7.31 21.31 1.25
N LYS A 366 -8.18 21.92 2.05
CA LYS A 366 -7.83 23.07 2.90
C LYS A 366 -6.77 22.69 3.94
N LEU A 367 -6.97 21.56 4.61
CA LEU A 367 -6.05 21.03 5.62
C LEU A 367 -4.66 20.79 5.04
N LEU A 368 -4.57 20.05 3.94
CA LEU A 368 -3.29 19.78 3.26
C LEU A 368 -2.63 21.06 2.75
N SER A 369 -3.42 22.01 2.22
CA SER A 369 -2.90 23.31 1.78
C SER A 369 -2.27 24.09 2.94
N GLN A 370 -2.87 24.06 4.13
CA GLN A 370 -2.33 24.73 5.32
C GLN A 370 -1.02 24.07 5.80
N ILE A 371 -1.02 22.74 5.92
CA ILE A 371 0.17 21.97 6.35
C ILE A 371 1.34 22.17 5.39
N LEU A 372 1.10 22.02 4.08
CA LEU A 372 2.14 22.13 3.07
C LEU A 372 2.61 23.57 2.83
N ALA A 373 1.82 24.57 3.19
CA ALA A 373 2.22 25.98 3.11
C ALA A 373 3.11 26.43 4.27
N ASN A 374 3.12 25.70 5.40
CA ASN A 374 3.95 25.97 6.57
C ASN A 374 5.35 25.34 6.38
N SER A 375 6.40 26.17 6.28
CA SER A 375 7.78 25.70 6.04
C SER A 375 8.37 24.91 7.22
N SER A 376 8.01 25.26 8.46
CA SER A 376 8.47 24.56 9.67
C SER A 376 7.99 23.11 9.71
N VAL A 377 6.77 22.87 9.18
CA VAL A 377 6.11 21.55 9.18
C VAL A 377 6.40 20.77 7.91
N SER A 378 6.23 21.41 6.76
CA SER A 378 6.26 20.75 5.44
C SER A 378 7.55 19.97 5.19
N ARG A 379 8.70 20.40 5.72
CA ARG A 379 9.99 19.68 5.63
C ARG A 379 9.97 18.25 6.21
N TYR A 380 9.06 17.98 7.14
CA TYR A 380 8.88 16.66 7.76
C TYR A 380 7.83 15.81 7.03
N ILE A 381 6.99 16.43 6.20
CA ILE A 381 5.95 15.73 5.45
C ILE A 381 6.56 14.99 4.25
N LEU A 382 6.49 13.66 4.31
CA LEU A 382 6.85 12.72 3.25
C LEU A 382 5.81 12.73 2.13
N GLY A 383 4.53 12.77 2.51
CA GLY A 383 3.46 12.45 1.58
C GLY A 383 2.09 12.26 2.22
N VAL A 384 1.18 11.67 1.43
CA VAL A 384 -0.23 11.49 1.77
C VAL A 384 -0.71 10.09 1.41
N ILE A 385 -1.53 9.46 2.27
CA ILE A 385 -2.32 8.25 1.96
C ILE A 385 -3.76 8.67 1.70
N VAL A 386 -4.35 8.26 0.59
CA VAL A 386 -5.76 8.53 0.25
C VAL A 386 -6.42 7.28 -0.29
N ASP A 387 -7.58 6.90 0.27
CA ASP A 387 -8.40 5.82 -0.27
C ASP A 387 -9.15 6.33 -1.51
N SER A 388 -8.76 5.79 -2.67
CA SER A 388 -9.38 6.11 -3.96
C SER A 388 -10.52 5.16 -4.34
N GLY A 389 -10.89 4.24 -3.44
CA GLY A 389 -11.97 3.28 -3.64
C GLY A 389 -11.56 2.05 -4.43
N ASP A 390 -12.53 1.15 -4.60
CA ASP A 390 -12.41 -0.19 -5.20
C ASP A 390 -13.09 -0.27 -6.58
N SER A 391 -13.51 0.86 -7.16
CA SER A 391 -14.16 0.93 -8.47
C SER A 391 -13.58 2.08 -9.30
N TYR A 392 -13.01 1.75 -10.46
CA TYR A 392 -12.30 2.67 -11.35
C TYR A 392 -12.93 2.72 -12.74
N LEU A 393 -13.50 1.60 -13.17
CA LEU A 393 -14.16 1.48 -14.47
C LEU A 393 -15.36 0.54 -14.34
N PRO A 394 -16.51 0.82 -14.98
CA PRO A 394 -17.61 -0.14 -15.08
C PRO A 394 -17.19 -1.49 -15.69
N GLU A 395 -17.87 -2.58 -15.35
CA GLU A 395 -17.57 -3.93 -15.87
C GLU A 395 -17.79 -4.07 -17.38
N THR A 396 -18.68 -3.27 -17.97
CA THR A 396 -18.97 -3.25 -19.40
C THR A 396 -17.88 -2.61 -20.25
N LEU A 397 -16.90 -1.95 -19.62
CA LEU A 397 -15.84 -1.21 -20.28
C LEU A 397 -14.49 -1.84 -19.97
N ASP A 398 -13.51 -1.61 -20.83
CA ASP A 398 -12.13 -2.06 -20.67
C ASP A 398 -11.11 -0.99 -21.09
N LEU A 399 -9.83 -1.25 -20.86
CA LEU A 399 -8.72 -0.37 -21.22
C LEU A 399 -7.80 -1.05 -22.24
N GLU A 400 -7.67 -0.45 -23.41
CA GLU A 400 -6.64 -0.81 -24.38
C GLU A 400 -5.41 0.05 -24.17
N GLU A 401 -4.25 -0.57 -23.97
CA GLU A 401 -2.98 0.14 -23.89
C GLU A 401 -2.57 0.61 -25.29
N GLU A 402 -2.39 1.92 -25.45
CA GLU A 402 -1.97 2.49 -26.71
C GLU A 402 -0.48 2.18 -26.95
N SER A 403 -0.12 1.81 -28.18
CA SER A 403 1.24 1.39 -28.54
C SER A 403 2.22 2.57 -28.54
N GLN A 404 2.69 2.94 -27.35
CA GLN A 404 3.96 3.64 -27.12
C GLN A 404 4.65 3.10 -25.87
N SER A 405 5.62 2.22 -26.10
CA SER A 405 6.63 1.88 -25.10
C SER A 405 7.53 3.10 -24.86
N ILE A 406 7.40 3.77 -23.72
CA ILE A 406 8.51 4.61 -23.24
C ILE A 406 9.50 3.67 -22.54
N SER A 407 10.35 3.01 -23.32
CA SER A 407 11.58 2.41 -22.81
C SER A 407 12.60 3.54 -22.60
N GLY A 408 12.89 3.88 -21.35
CA GLY A 408 13.98 4.80 -21.01
C GLY A 408 13.78 5.52 -19.67
N PRO A 409 14.86 6.00 -19.02
CA PRO A 409 14.76 6.85 -17.86
C PRO A 409 13.95 8.12 -18.21
N PRO A 410 13.34 8.77 -17.21
CA PRO A 410 12.32 9.79 -17.45
C PRO A 410 12.77 10.94 -18.35
N GLN A 411 12.27 10.98 -19.59
CA GLN A 411 12.44 12.15 -20.46
C GLN A 411 11.39 13.22 -20.15
N ARG A 412 11.87 14.47 -20.13
CA ARG A 412 11.13 15.73 -20.03
C ARG A 412 10.24 15.92 -21.25
N PHE A 413 9.02 16.41 -21.03
CA PHE A 413 8.23 17.06 -22.06
C PHE A 413 7.72 18.42 -21.60
N ASP A 414 7.75 19.35 -22.55
CA ASP A 414 7.56 20.79 -22.41
C ASP A 414 6.07 21.17 -22.39
N HIS A 415 5.74 22.27 -21.69
CA HIS A 415 4.38 22.73 -21.48
C HIS A 415 3.89 23.62 -22.62
N ARG A 416 2.69 23.33 -23.13
CA ARG A 416 1.70 24.34 -23.57
C ARG A 416 0.31 23.69 -23.69
N GLU A 417 -0.68 24.39 -23.12
CA GLU A 417 -2.15 24.21 -23.26
C GLU A 417 -2.80 23.08 -22.42
N LEU A 418 -3.98 23.17 -21.80
CA LEU A 418 -5.02 24.20 -21.70
C LEU A 418 -5.88 23.94 -20.43
N ARG A 419 -6.32 25.03 -19.78
CA ARG A 419 -7.23 25.09 -18.62
C ARG A 419 -8.67 25.26 -19.13
N GLN A 420 -9.64 24.70 -18.40
CA GLN A 420 -11.11 24.83 -18.59
C GLN A 420 -11.75 23.95 -19.68
N SER A 421 -12.24 22.77 -19.28
CA SER A 421 -13.42 22.15 -19.90
C SER A 421 -14.09 21.08 -19.04
N LEU A 422 -13.43 20.55 -18.01
CA LEU A 422 -14.08 19.65 -17.07
C LEU A 422 -14.80 20.46 -16.00
N PHE A 423 -15.93 19.95 -15.53
CA PHE A 423 -16.65 20.37 -14.32
C PHE A 423 -17.76 21.44 -14.50
N LYS A 424 -18.75 21.14 -15.36
CA LYS A 424 -20.11 21.70 -15.21
C LYS A 424 -21.22 20.70 -14.96
N ASN A 425 -20.95 19.38 -15.01
CA ASN A 425 -21.99 18.35 -14.86
C ASN A 425 -21.68 17.33 -13.75
N ALA A 426 -21.21 17.77 -12.57
CA ALA A 426 -21.08 16.90 -11.39
C ALA A 426 -22.47 16.61 -10.75
N GLY A 427 -23.41 16.10 -11.55
CA GLY A 427 -24.82 15.94 -11.17
C GLY A 427 -25.47 14.63 -11.61
N LYS A 428 -24.71 13.69 -12.18
CA LYS A 428 -25.16 12.31 -12.44
C LYS A 428 -24.01 11.34 -12.16
N THR A 429 -23.45 11.38 -10.96
CA THR A 429 -22.36 10.50 -10.58
C THR A 429 -22.84 9.05 -10.49
N HIS A 430 -22.09 8.15 -11.12
CA HIS A 430 -22.12 6.74 -10.76
C HIS A 430 -21.58 6.63 -9.33
N GLU A 431 -22.44 6.49 -8.32
CA GLU A 431 -22.08 6.48 -6.88
C GLU A 431 -20.85 5.60 -6.53
N LYS A 432 -20.59 4.55 -7.32
CA LYS A 432 -19.42 3.67 -7.16
C LYS A 432 -18.07 4.30 -7.56
N LEU A 433 -18.04 5.29 -8.45
CA LEU A 433 -16.79 5.89 -8.97
C LEU A 433 -16.35 7.15 -8.21
N ASP A 434 -17.19 7.66 -7.29
CA ASP A 434 -16.99 8.98 -6.66
C ASP A 434 -15.63 9.11 -5.96
N ARG A 435 -15.20 8.07 -5.23
CA ARG A 435 -13.90 8.08 -4.54
C ARG A 435 -12.72 8.23 -5.52
N CYS A 436 -12.77 7.55 -6.66
CA CYS A 436 -11.71 7.64 -7.67
C CYS A 436 -11.67 9.05 -8.28
N PHE A 437 -12.83 9.65 -8.55
CA PHE A 437 -12.91 11.03 -9.06
C PHE A 437 -12.34 12.04 -8.06
N PHE A 438 -12.71 11.94 -6.78
CA PHE A 438 -12.18 12.82 -5.75
C PHE A 438 -10.68 12.63 -5.54
N ALA A 439 -10.19 11.39 -5.55
CA ALA A 439 -8.76 11.11 -5.47
C ALA A 439 -8.01 11.72 -6.66
N ASN A 440 -8.50 11.56 -7.89
CA ASN A 440 -7.87 12.16 -9.08
C ASN A 440 -7.81 13.70 -8.98
N ARG A 441 -8.90 14.34 -8.52
CA ARG A 441 -8.95 15.78 -8.30
C ARG A 441 -7.97 16.22 -7.21
N LEU A 442 -7.85 15.45 -6.13
CA LEU A 442 -6.88 15.73 -5.07
C LEU A 442 -5.44 15.61 -5.58
N LEU A 443 -5.13 14.61 -6.41
CA LEU A 443 -3.78 14.45 -6.98
C LEU A 443 -3.39 15.62 -7.86
N GLN A 444 -4.31 16.12 -8.71
CA GLN A 444 -4.08 17.35 -9.48
C GLN A 444 -3.73 18.52 -8.55
N ARG A 445 -4.46 18.64 -7.44
CA ARG A 445 -4.21 19.70 -6.46
C ARG A 445 -2.88 19.51 -5.71
N LEU A 446 -2.50 18.29 -5.38
CA LEU A 446 -1.22 17.98 -4.73
C LEU A 446 -0.02 18.32 -5.62
N VAL A 447 -0.13 18.21 -6.95
CA VAL A 447 0.90 18.72 -7.87
C VAL A 447 1.09 20.22 -7.68
N GLU A 448 0.01 21.00 -7.70
CA GLU A 448 0.08 22.46 -7.51
C GLU A 448 0.66 22.84 -6.13
N LEU A 449 0.29 22.09 -5.08
CA LEU A 449 0.81 22.32 -3.73
C LEU A 449 2.28 21.95 -3.60
N SER A 450 2.71 20.85 -4.23
CA SER A 450 4.12 20.43 -4.29
C SER A 450 4.98 21.50 -4.98
N GLN A 451 4.52 22.03 -6.11
CA GLN A 451 5.21 23.10 -6.84
C GLN A 451 5.35 24.38 -6.00
N LYS A 452 4.28 24.80 -5.32
CA LYS A 452 4.32 25.95 -4.40
C LYS A 452 5.24 25.74 -3.21
N ARG A 453 5.28 24.52 -2.66
CA ARG A 453 6.19 24.14 -1.57
C ARG A 453 7.65 24.33 -2.01
N ARG A 454 8.00 23.96 -3.24
CA ARG A 454 9.36 24.14 -3.79
C ARG A 454 9.73 25.57 -4.08
N SER A 455 8.80 26.35 -4.64
CA SER A 455 9.08 27.75 -4.99
C SER A 455 9.35 28.64 -3.78
N LYS A 456 8.90 28.24 -2.59
CA LYS A 456 9.14 28.98 -1.33
C LYS A 456 10.45 28.59 -0.63
N ASN A 457 11.03 27.44 -0.99
CA ASN A 457 12.27 26.94 -0.39
C ASN A 457 13.52 27.35 -1.20
N LYS A 458 13.33 27.86 -2.43
CA LYS A 458 14.35 28.59 -3.21
C LYS A 458 14.32 30.07 -2.85
#